data_AF-A0A962DDP1-F1
#
_entry.id   AF-A0A962DDP1-F1
#
_cell.length_a   1.000
_cell.length_b   1.000
_cell.length_c   1.000
_cell.angle_alpha   90.00
_cell.angle_beta   90.00
_cell.angle_gamma   90.00
#
_symmetry.space_group_name_H-M   'P 1'
#
loop_
_entity.id
_entity.type
_entity.pdbx_description
1 polymer ?
#
loop_
_entity_poly.entity_id
_entity_poly.type
_entity_poly.pdbx_seq_one_letter_code
_entity_poly.pdbx_strand_id
1 'polypeptide(L)'
;YVAKKRETGIFLSVLGFGQGNYNDDLMQALAQNGNGVAAYIDSLSEARKVLLDEASSTLFPIAKDVKFQIEFNTAQIAEYRLIGYETRHLNREDFNNDKVDAGDMGAGHTVTAIYEFVPVGSASARTVDDLRYAQKLEEKPAIEESASDSPFANEYAFLKIRYKLPNESTSHLITRPVTMQDQVALQKIECGPADSCPASASDDTRFATAVAAFGQILRGEVNIVDYKLDDVIALAQDGKGADEFGYRAEFINLVRLAKAFENR
;
A
#
# COMPACT_ATOMS: atom_id res chain seq x y z
N TYR A 1 -21.22 19.84 -4.40
CA TYR A 1 -21.72 19.88 -5.80
C TYR A 1 -21.13 18.74 -6.61
N VAL A 2 -19.80 18.61 -6.68
CA VAL A 2 -19.09 17.53 -7.40
C VAL A 2 -19.63 16.13 -7.06
N ALA A 3 -19.75 15.79 -5.78
CA ALA A 3 -20.32 14.50 -5.34
C ALA A 3 -21.72 14.20 -5.89
N LYS A 4 -22.58 15.22 -6.02
CA LYS A 4 -23.92 15.05 -6.61
C LYS A 4 -23.89 14.81 -8.13
N LYS A 5 -22.87 15.34 -8.83
CA LYS A 5 -22.70 15.13 -10.27
C LYS A 5 -22.13 13.75 -10.59
N ARG A 6 -21.31 13.23 -9.69
CA ARG A 6 -20.83 11.84 -9.75
C ARG A 6 -21.99 10.83 -9.79
N GLU A 7 -23.03 11.02 -8.98
CA GLU A 7 -24.23 10.14 -8.99
C GLU A 7 -24.94 10.10 -10.36
N THR A 8 -24.74 11.13 -11.19
CA THR A 8 -25.28 11.19 -12.56
C THR A 8 -24.33 10.63 -13.63
N GLY A 9 -23.23 9.98 -13.23
CA GLY A 9 -22.22 9.42 -14.12
C GLY A 9 -21.20 10.43 -14.64
N ILE A 10 -21.12 11.63 -14.03
CA ILE A 10 -20.15 12.67 -14.41
C ILE A 10 -18.97 12.64 -13.44
N PHE A 11 -17.82 12.18 -13.92
CA PHE A 11 -16.58 12.17 -13.16
C PHE A 11 -15.77 13.47 -13.34
N LEU A 12 -14.98 13.86 -12.33
CA LEU A 12 -14.14 15.05 -12.36
C LEU A 12 -12.67 14.69 -12.17
N SER A 13 -11.87 14.91 -13.21
CA SER A 13 -10.40 14.88 -13.12
C SER A 13 -9.84 16.31 -13.16
N VAL A 14 -8.82 16.57 -12.36
CA VAL A 14 -8.16 17.87 -12.22
C VAL A 14 -6.69 17.73 -12.62
N LEU A 15 -6.28 18.47 -13.65
CA LEU A 15 -4.89 18.48 -14.13
C LEU A 15 -4.27 19.85 -13.87
N GLY A 16 -3.28 19.89 -12.98
CA GLY A 16 -2.46 21.08 -12.73
C GLY A 16 -1.23 21.07 -13.63
N PHE A 17 -0.79 22.26 -14.09
CA PHE A 17 0.42 22.41 -14.89
C PHE A 17 1.29 23.53 -14.31
N GLY A 18 2.60 23.31 -14.21
CA GLY A 18 3.55 24.36 -13.81
C GLY A 18 4.75 23.86 -13.02
N GLN A 19 5.48 24.79 -12.41
CA GLN A 19 6.70 24.51 -11.63
C GLN A 19 6.63 25.05 -10.18
N GLY A 20 5.46 25.45 -9.66
CA GLY A 20 5.35 25.95 -8.29
C GLY A 20 3.95 26.39 -7.83
N ASN A 21 3.77 26.45 -6.50
CA ASN A 21 2.58 26.84 -5.72
C ASN A 21 1.25 26.31 -6.30
N TYR A 22 1.03 25.01 -6.17
CA TYR A 22 -0.24 24.37 -6.49
C TYR A 22 -0.96 23.97 -5.20
N ASN A 23 -2.28 24.14 -5.20
CA ASN A 23 -3.13 23.73 -4.09
C ASN A 23 -3.50 22.26 -4.28
N ASP A 24 -2.52 21.37 -4.01
CA ASP A 24 -2.68 19.92 -4.19
C ASP A 24 -3.88 19.39 -3.41
N ASP A 25 -4.02 19.83 -2.16
CA ASP A 25 -5.12 19.46 -1.28
C ASP A 25 -6.48 19.73 -1.92
N LEU A 26 -6.64 20.90 -2.57
CA LEU A 26 -7.87 21.24 -3.27
C LEU A 26 -8.08 20.36 -4.52
N MET A 27 -7.04 20.13 -5.31
CA MET A 27 -7.16 19.28 -6.51
C MET A 27 -7.53 17.85 -6.13
N GLN A 28 -6.84 17.28 -5.14
CA GLN A 28 -7.10 15.95 -4.62
C GLN A 28 -8.52 15.87 -4.04
N ALA A 29 -8.94 16.84 -3.22
CA ALA A 29 -10.29 16.86 -2.66
C ALA A 29 -11.37 16.90 -3.75
N LEU A 30 -11.18 17.71 -4.80
CA LEU A 30 -12.14 17.80 -5.90
C LEU A 30 -12.22 16.50 -6.70
N ALA A 31 -11.08 15.91 -7.05
CA ALA A 31 -11.01 14.68 -7.81
C ALA A 31 -11.57 13.48 -7.03
N GLN A 32 -11.20 13.34 -5.75
CA GLN A 32 -11.70 12.28 -4.88
C GLN A 32 -13.23 12.35 -4.70
N ASN A 33 -13.78 13.54 -4.52
CA ASN A 33 -15.23 13.73 -4.44
C ASN A 33 -15.97 13.52 -5.78
N GLY A 34 -15.24 13.48 -6.89
CA GLY A 34 -15.77 13.31 -8.24
C GLY A 34 -15.44 11.96 -8.89
N ASN A 35 -14.89 11.00 -8.15
CA ASN A 35 -14.35 9.73 -8.66
C ASN A 35 -13.46 9.90 -9.91
N GLY A 36 -12.69 10.98 -9.98
CA GLY A 36 -11.66 11.16 -11.01
C GLY A 36 -10.27 11.22 -10.39
N VAL A 37 -9.31 11.68 -11.19
CA VAL A 37 -7.90 11.77 -10.78
C VAL A 37 -7.44 13.20 -10.66
N ALA A 38 -6.57 13.46 -9.68
CA ALA A 38 -5.81 14.69 -9.59
C ALA A 38 -4.37 14.37 -10.02
N ALA A 39 -3.84 15.13 -10.97
CA ALA A 39 -2.45 14.99 -11.39
C ALA A 39 -1.81 16.37 -11.59
N TYR A 40 -0.53 16.47 -11.25
CA TYR A 40 0.26 17.66 -11.45
C TYR A 40 1.36 17.37 -12.47
N ILE A 41 1.37 18.15 -13.55
CA ILE A 41 2.25 17.95 -14.70
C ILE A 41 3.28 19.08 -14.72
N ASP A 42 4.50 18.77 -14.32
CA ASP A 42 5.64 19.69 -14.30
C ASP A 42 6.70 19.39 -15.36
N SER A 43 6.63 18.20 -15.96
CA SER A 43 7.56 17.70 -16.96
C SER A 43 6.83 17.06 -18.14
N LEU A 44 7.52 16.95 -19.27
CA LEU A 44 6.99 16.24 -20.44
C LEU A 44 6.78 14.75 -20.15
N SER A 45 7.63 14.17 -19.31
CA SER A 45 7.52 12.77 -18.88
C SER A 45 6.25 12.56 -18.06
N GLU A 46 5.99 13.42 -17.07
CA GLU A 46 4.75 13.35 -16.28
C GLU A 46 3.51 13.62 -17.15
N ALA A 47 3.61 14.54 -18.11
CA ALA A 47 2.53 14.80 -19.07
C ALA A 47 2.19 13.53 -19.88
N ARG A 48 3.21 12.82 -20.37
CA ARG A 48 3.03 11.55 -21.09
C ARG A 48 2.42 10.49 -20.17
N LYS A 49 2.95 10.32 -18.96
CA LYS A 49 2.42 9.38 -17.97
C LYS A 49 0.92 9.59 -17.75
N VAL A 50 0.54 10.80 -17.40
CA VAL A 50 -0.83 11.14 -17.02
C VAL A 50 -1.77 11.09 -18.22
N LEU A 51 -1.36 11.61 -19.38
CA LEU A 51 -2.24 11.79 -20.54
C LEU A 51 -2.25 10.63 -21.52
N LEU A 52 -1.22 9.78 -21.56
CA LEU A 52 -1.13 8.65 -22.49
C LEU A 52 -1.25 7.31 -21.75
N ASP A 53 -0.51 7.13 -20.66
CA ASP A 53 -0.45 5.84 -19.98
C ASP A 53 -1.66 5.66 -19.04
N GLU A 54 -1.89 6.64 -18.15
CA GLU A 54 -2.92 6.57 -17.09
C GLU A 54 -4.30 7.09 -17.54
N ALA A 55 -4.37 7.94 -18.58
CA ALA A 55 -5.63 8.48 -19.07
C ALA A 55 -6.59 7.37 -19.52
N SER A 56 -6.08 6.31 -20.15
CA SER A 56 -6.92 5.19 -20.58
C SER A 56 -7.52 4.42 -19.40
N SER A 57 -6.76 4.26 -18.32
CA SER A 57 -7.18 3.56 -17.11
C SER A 57 -8.26 4.32 -16.34
N THR A 58 -8.16 5.65 -16.31
CA THR A 58 -9.11 6.51 -15.60
C THR A 58 -10.43 6.71 -16.33
N LEU A 59 -10.48 6.47 -17.65
CA LEU A 59 -11.68 6.61 -18.48
C LEU A 59 -12.63 5.39 -18.40
N PHE A 60 -12.11 4.20 -18.08
CA PHE A 60 -12.88 2.95 -18.06
C PHE A 60 -12.73 2.22 -16.73
N PRO A 61 -13.59 2.51 -15.72
CA PRO A 61 -13.59 1.75 -14.48
C PRO A 61 -13.99 0.30 -14.77
N ILE A 62 -13.20 -0.64 -14.26
CA ILE A 62 -13.48 -2.08 -14.34
C ILE A 62 -14.10 -2.61 -13.05
N ALA A 63 -13.94 -1.86 -11.95
CA ALA A 63 -14.54 -2.15 -10.66
C ALA A 63 -14.88 -0.85 -9.93
N LYS A 64 -16.05 -0.82 -9.30
CA LYS A 64 -16.57 0.28 -8.48
C LYS A 64 -16.62 -0.12 -7.03
N ASP A 65 -16.65 0.85 -6.13
CA ASP A 65 -16.78 0.64 -4.67
C ASP A 65 -15.79 -0.40 -4.12
N VAL A 66 -14.54 -0.33 -4.57
CA VAL A 66 -13.50 -1.26 -4.13
C VAL A 66 -13.11 -0.96 -2.69
N LYS A 67 -13.25 -1.98 -1.84
CA LYS A 67 -12.95 -1.93 -0.41
C LYS A 67 -11.97 -3.03 -0.06
N PHE A 68 -10.98 -2.67 0.74
CA PHE A 68 -9.99 -3.61 1.27
C PHE A 68 -10.12 -3.66 2.80
N GLN A 69 -10.07 -4.87 3.34
CA GLN A 69 -9.99 -5.11 4.77
C GLN A 69 -8.99 -6.22 5.02
N ILE A 70 -8.04 -5.95 5.90
CA ILE A 70 -7.11 -6.95 6.40
C ILE A 70 -7.39 -7.18 7.89
N GLU A 71 -7.31 -8.44 8.30
CA GLU A 71 -7.46 -8.86 9.69
C GLU A 71 -6.22 -9.65 10.07
N PHE A 72 -5.42 -9.12 10.99
CA PHE A 72 -4.19 -9.79 11.42
C PHE A 72 -4.47 -10.83 12.51
N ASN A 73 -3.77 -11.95 12.44
CA ASN A 73 -3.88 -13.01 13.44
C ASN A 73 -3.12 -12.59 14.71
N THR A 74 -3.85 -12.32 15.79
CA THR A 74 -3.26 -11.88 17.07
C THR A 74 -2.40 -12.94 17.76
N ALA A 75 -2.50 -14.20 17.34
CA ALA A 75 -1.60 -15.26 17.82
C ALA A 75 -0.21 -15.17 17.18
N GLN A 76 -0.09 -14.58 16.00
CA GLN A 76 1.17 -14.46 15.25
C GLN A 76 1.72 -13.02 15.24
N ILE A 77 0.84 -12.01 15.32
CA ILE A 77 1.19 -10.60 15.19
C ILE A 77 0.73 -9.82 16.42
N ALA A 78 1.67 -9.12 17.06
CA ALA A 78 1.45 -8.32 18.25
C ALA A 78 1.01 -6.89 17.91
N GLU A 79 1.65 -6.27 16.92
CA GLU A 79 1.42 -4.87 16.52
C GLU A 79 1.45 -4.78 14.99
N TYR A 80 0.70 -3.84 14.41
CA TYR A 80 0.77 -3.54 12.98
C TYR A 80 0.38 -2.09 12.70
N ARG A 81 0.90 -1.54 11.60
CA ARG A 81 0.51 -0.23 11.07
C ARG A 81 0.56 -0.20 9.54
N LEU A 82 -0.27 0.65 8.95
CA LEU A 82 -0.24 0.92 7.51
C LEU A 82 0.85 1.96 7.22
N ILE A 83 1.80 1.62 6.35
CA ILE A 83 2.90 2.51 5.94
C ILE A 83 2.61 3.18 4.59
N GLY A 84 1.85 2.51 3.72
CA GLY A 84 1.46 3.03 2.41
C GLY A 84 -0.02 2.79 2.12
N TYR A 85 -0.66 3.74 1.41
CA TYR A 85 -2.12 3.85 1.15
C TYR A 85 -2.92 4.66 2.19
N GLU A 86 -2.43 5.83 2.61
CA GLU A 86 -3.03 6.60 3.73
C GLU A 86 -4.36 7.31 3.43
N THR A 87 -4.65 7.70 2.19
CA THR A 87 -5.75 8.66 1.94
C THR A 87 -7.15 8.05 1.88
N ARG A 88 -7.32 6.73 2.13
CA ARG A 88 -8.62 6.04 1.98
C ARG A 88 -8.90 5.00 3.07
N HIS A 89 -8.52 5.28 4.32
CA HIS A 89 -8.92 4.43 5.45
C HIS A 89 -10.45 4.38 5.58
N LEU A 90 -11.02 3.18 5.45
CA LEU A 90 -12.44 2.91 5.68
C LEU A 90 -12.63 2.40 7.11
N ASN A 91 -13.68 2.86 7.80
CA ASN A 91 -14.04 2.30 9.09
C ASN A 91 -14.44 0.82 8.96
N ARG A 92 -14.14 0.02 10.00
CA ARG A 92 -14.41 -1.44 10.00
C ARG A 92 -15.89 -1.75 9.73
N GLU A 93 -16.78 -0.90 10.22
CA GLU A 93 -18.24 -1.01 10.09
C GLU A 93 -18.77 -0.73 8.68
N ASP A 94 -18.07 0.09 7.89
CA ASP A 94 -18.48 0.49 6.54
C ASP A 94 -18.10 -0.55 5.46
N PHE A 95 -17.29 -1.55 5.82
CA PHE A 95 -16.81 -2.58 4.89
C PHE A 95 -17.92 -3.47 4.33
N ASN A 96 -18.95 -3.77 5.13
CA ASN A 96 -20.10 -4.60 4.72
C ASN A 96 -21.26 -3.78 4.13
N ASN A 97 -21.19 -2.46 4.15
CA ASN A 97 -22.30 -1.61 3.74
C ASN A 97 -22.19 -1.23 2.26
N ASP A 98 -22.96 -1.87 1.39
CA ASP A 98 -22.99 -1.58 -0.06
C ASP A 98 -23.53 -0.18 -0.39
N LYS A 99 -24.06 0.57 0.59
CA LYS A 99 -24.46 1.98 0.44
C LYS A 99 -23.31 2.97 0.64
N VAL A 100 -22.19 2.53 1.21
CA VAL A 100 -21.00 3.37 1.40
C VAL A 100 -20.12 3.21 0.16
N ASP A 101 -19.97 4.30 -0.56
CA ASP A 101 -19.11 4.42 -1.74
C ASP A 101 -17.62 4.35 -1.34
N ALA A 102 -16.80 3.74 -2.19
CA ALA A 102 -15.37 3.56 -1.93
C ALA A 102 -14.54 3.85 -3.19
N GLY A 103 -13.29 3.38 -3.27
CA GLY A 103 -12.46 3.70 -4.43
C GLY A 103 -12.89 2.98 -5.70
N ASP A 104 -12.88 3.69 -6.83
CA ASP A 104 -13.03 3.05 -8.14
C ASP A 104 -11.67 2.60 -8.67
N MET A 105 -11.66 1.47 -9.38
CA MET A 105 -10.47 0.87 -10.00
C MET A 105 -10.62 0.85 -11.52
N GLY A 106 -9.70 1.55 -12.19
CA GLY A 106 -9.56 1.63 -13.63
C GLY A 106 -8.87 0.42 -14.24
N ALA A 107 -9.09 0.18 -15.53
CA ALA A 107 -8.35 -0.85 -16.27
C ALA A 107 -6.85 -0.56 -16.24
N GLY A 108 -6.03 -1.44 -15.65
CA GLY A 108 -4.59 -1.24 -15.53
C GLY A 108 -4.13 -0.47 -14.28
N HIS A 109 -5.06 -0.08 -13.38
CA HIS A 109 -4.67 0.42 -12.07
C HIS A 109 -4.14 -0.70 -11.17
N THR A 110 -3.02 -0.44 -10.52
CA THR A 110 -2.47 -1.29 -9.46
C THR A 110 -2.53 -0.54 -8.14
N VAL A 111 -3.05 -1.18 -7.09
CA VAL A 111 -3.05 -0.65 -5.73
C VAL A 111 -2.10 -1.48 -4.89
N THR A 112 -1.22 -0.79 -4.17
CA THR A 112 -0.30 -1.41 -3.22
C THR A 112 -0.54 -0.81 -1.84
N ALA A 113 -0.89 -1.67 -0.89
CA ALA A 113 -0.96 -1.34 0.54
C ALA A 113 0.19 -2.05 1.24
N ILE A 114 0.99 -1.30 1.99
CA ILE A 114 2.15 -1.83 2.70
C ILE A 114 1.88 -1.71 4.19
N TYR A 115 2.00 -2.84 4.88
CA TYR A 115 1.88 -2.91 6.34
C TYR A 115 3.23 -3.28 6.94
N GLU A 116 3.55 -2.66 8.05
CA GLU A 116 4.59 -3.13 8.97
C GLU A 116 3.91 -3.78 10.15
N PHE A 117 4.50 -4.87 10.64
CA PHE A 117 3.98 -5.61 11.77
C PHE A 117 5.10 -6.19 12.63
N VAL A 118 4.79 -6.45 13.89
CA VAL A 118 5.69 -7.04 14.88
C VAL A 118 5.18 -8.44 15.21
N PRO A 119 5.95 -9.51 14.95
CA PRO A 119 5.58 -10.86 15.36
C PRO A 119 5.46 -11.01 16.88
N VAL A 120 4.58 -11.91 17.33
CA VAL A 120 4.50 -12.30 18.74
C VAL A 120 5.83 -12.93 19.17
N GLY A 121 6.33 -12.56 20.36
CA GLY A 121 7.64 -13.02 20.87
C GLY A 121 8.82 -12.11 20.53
N SER A 122 8.65 -11.13 19.63
CA SER A 122 9.70 -10.14 19.29
C SER A 122 9.72 -8.95 20.25
N ALA A 123 10.03 -9.20 21.53
CA ALA A 123 9.97 -8.19 22.61
C ALA A 123 10.83 -6.93 22.36
N SER A 124 11.93 -7.05 21.61
CA SER A 124 12.81 -5.93 21.27
C SER A 124 12.31 -5.05 20.12
N ALA A 125 11.25 -5.45 19.42
CA ALA A 125 10.69 -4.73 18.27
C ALA A 125 9.31 -4.11 18.56
N ARG A 126 8.79 -4.26 19.79
CA ARG A 126 7.52 -3.64 20.21
C ARG A 126 7.74 -2.15 20.44
N THR A 127 6.82 -1.34 19.93
CA THR A 127 6.88 0.12 20.11
C THR A 127 5.94 0.59 21.21
N VAL A 128 4.97 -0.25 21.62
CA VAL A 128 3.97 0.07 22.64
C VAL A 128 4.21 -0.76 23.88
N ASP A 129 4.20 -0.11 25.05
CA ASP A 129 4.25 -0.81 26.35
C ASP A 129 3.04 -1.74 26.51
N ASP A 130 3.24 -2.84 27.22
CA ASP A 130 2.15 -3.74 27.58
C ASP A 130 1.04 -2.96 28.29
N LEU A 131 -0.19 -3.06 27.77
CA LEU A 131 -1.36 -2.40 28.34
C LEU A 131 -1.54 -2.80 29.81
N ARG A 132 -1.40 -1.84 30.73
CA ARG A 132 -1.57 -2.04 32.19
C ARG A 132 -2.89 -2.72 32.58
N TYR A 133 -3.95 -2.44 31.82
CA TYR A 133 -5.31 -2.99 32.02
C TYR A 133 -5.77 -3.88 30.88
N ALA A 134 -4.93 -4.17 29.89
CA ALA A 134 -5.14 -5.45 29.25
C ALA A 134 -5.05 -6.42 30.41
N GLN A 135 -6.09 -7.21 30.62
CA GLN A 135 -5.83 -8.50 31.23
C GLN A 135 -4.62 -8.98 30.46
N LYS A 136 -3.47 -9.14 31.16
CA LYS A 136 -2.60 -10.26 30.81
C LYS A 136 -3.63 -11.32 30.51
N LEU A 137 -3.73 -11.74 29.26
CA LEU A 137 -4.20 -13.07 29.02
C LEU A 137 -3.19 -13.85 29.84
N GLU A 138 -3.49 -14.01 31.14
CA GLU A 138 -2.90 -14.99 32.02
C GLU A 138 -2.86 -16.16 31.09
N GLU A 139 -1.65 -16.60 30.78
CA GLU A 139 -1.37 -17.81 30.02
C GLU A 139 -2.53 -18.72 30.35
N LYS A 140 -3.52 -18.79 29.43
CA LYS A 140 -4.75 -19.52 29.73
C LYS A 140 -4.18 -20.87 30.11
N PRO A 141 -4.46 -21.40 31.32
CA PRO A 141 -3.89 -22.66 31.73
C PRO A 141 -4.17 -23.57 30.56
N ALA A 142 -3.11 -24.07 29.93
CA ALA A 142 -3.15 -24.67 28.60
C ALA A 142 -4.36 -25.61 28.56
N ILE A 143 -5.47 -25.11 28.03
CA ILE A 143 -6.43 -25.99 27.43
C ILE A 143 -5.58 -26.48 26.27
N GLU A 144 -5.35 -27.78 26.27
CA GLU A 144 -4.50 -28.53 25.36
C GLU A 144 -4.99 -28.45 23.89
N GLU A 145 -5.48 -27.29 23.45
CA GLU A 145 -5.42 -26.86 22.07
C GLU A 145 -4.18 -25.99 21.99
N SER A 146 -3.07 -26.68 21.73
CA SER A 146 -1.79 -26.10 21.39
C SER A 146 -2.01 -24.87 20.49
N ALA A 147 -1.24 -23.80 20.64
CA ALA A 147 -1.21 -22.76 19.61
C ALA A 147 -0.83 -23.31 18.21
N SER A 148 -0.34 -24.56 18.16
CA SER A 148 -0.13 -25.38 16.95
C SER A 148 -1.37 -26.16 16.45
N ASP A 149 -2.48 -26.21 17.20
CA ASP A 149 -3.75 -26.88 16.83
C ASP A 149 -4.84 -25.92 16.37
N SER A 150 -4.59 -24.60 16.41
CA SER A 150 -5.45 -23.65 15.71
C SER A 150 -5.35 -23.91 14.20
N PRO A 151 -6.47 -24.08 13.48
CA PRO A 151 -6.43 -24.29 12.03
C PRO A 151 -5.79 -23.12 11.26
N PHE A 152 -5.56 -21.98 11.93
CA PHE A 152 -4.98 -20.76 11.39
C PHE A 152 -3.56 -20.47 11.94
N ALA A 153 -2.90 -21.45 12.58
CA ALA A 153 -1.57 -21.26 13.18
C ALA A 153 -0.51 -20.79 12.16
N ASN A 154 -0.68 -21.15 10.88
CA ASN A 154 0.22 -20.77 9.78
C ASN A 154 -0.20 -19.49 9.05
N GLU A 155 -1.20 -18.75 9.56
CA GLU A 155 -1.72 -17.52 8.95
C GLU A 155 -1.23 -16.28 9.71
N TYR A 156 -0.65 -15.34 8.96
CA TYR A 156 -0.34 -14.00 9.43
C TYR A 156 -1.58 -13.11 9.42
N ALA A 157 -2.38 -13.17 8.35
CA ALA A 157 -3.53 -12.29 8.19
C ALA A 157 -4.59 -12.90 7.27
N PHE A 158 -5.78 -12.31 7.27
CA PHE A 158 -6.88 -12.65 6.37
C PHE A 158 -7.31 -11.41 5.59
N LEU A 159 -7.16 -11.45 4.26
CA LEU A 159 -7.51 -10.36 3.35
C LEU A 159 -8.91 -10.56 2.81
N LYS A 160 -9.72 -9.49 2.85
CA LYS A 160 -11.05 -9.38 2.25
C LYS A 160 -11.05 -8.21 1.27
N ILE A 161 -11.47 -8.47 0.04
CA ILE A 161 -11.62 -7.46 -1.01
C ILE A 161 -13.07 -7.50 -1.46
N ARG A 162 -13.75 -6.36 -1.39
CA ARG A 162 -15.07 -6.18 -2.02
C ARG A 162 -14.97 -5.26 -3.21
N TYR A 163 -15.75 -5.54 -4.25
CA TYR A 163 -15.88 -4.68 -5.41
C TYR A 163 -17.22 -4.89 -6.11
N LYS A 164 -17.67 -3.93 -6.91
CA LYS A 164 -18.82 -4.06 -7.81
C LYS A 164 -18.36 -3.98 -9.25
N LEU A 165 -18.94 -4.76 -10.16
CA LEU A 165 -18.71 -4.51 -11.58
C LEU A 165 -19.40 -3.21 -12.01
N PRO A 166 -18.97 -2.54 -13.11
CA PRO A 166 -19.43 -1.20 -13.45
C PRO A 166 -20.95 -1.07 -13.63
N ASN A 167 -21.63 -2.17 -13.98
CA ASN A 167 -23.07 -2.25 -14.25
C ASN A 167 -23.84 -2.99 -13.14
N GLU A 168 -23.20 -3.31 -12.02
CA GLU A 168 -23.81 -4.06 -10.92
C GLU A 168 -23.96 -3.20 -9.67
N SER A 169 -25.05 -3.44 -8.92
CA SER A 169 -25.33 -2.78 -7.65
C SER A 169 -24.93 -3.62 -6.43
N THR A 170 -24.71 -4.92 -6.63
CA THR A 170 -24.30 -5.89 -5.61
C THR A 170 -22.80 -6.11 -5.65
N SER A 171 -22.17 -6.18 -4.47
CA SER A 171 -20.73 -6.42 -4.38
C SER A 171 -20.36 -7.90 -4.45
N HIS A 172 -19.19 -8.16 -5.02
CA HIS A 172 -18.48 -9.44 -4.97
C HIS A 172 -17.45 -9.41 -3.87
N LEU A 173 -17.27 -10.54 -3.19
CA LEU A 173 -16.29 -10.69 -2.11
C LEU A 173 -15.22 -11.70 -2.52
N ILE A 174 -13.97 -11.26 -2.50
CA ILE A 174 -12.78 -12.11 -2.58
C ILE A 174 -12.18 -12.19 -1.20
N THR A 175 -11.81 -13.40 -0.77
CA THR A 175 -11.11 -13.61 0.50
C THR A 175 -9.87 -14.45 0.29
N ARG A 176 -8.77 -14.10 0.96
CA ARG A 176 -7.51 -14.84 0.87
C ARG A 176 -6.76 -14.80 2.21
N PRO A 177 -6.40 -15.95 2.80
CA PRO A 177 -5.45 -15.97 3.90
C PRO A 177 -4.04 -15.61 3.40
N VAL A 178 -3.30 -14.90 4.24
CA VAL A 178 -1.86 -14.62 4.08
C VAL A 178 -1.15 -15.55 5.04
N THR A 179 -0.43 -16.50 4.48
CA THR A 179 0.19 -17.61 5.20
C THR A 179 1.70 -17.46 5.27
N MET A 180 2.34 -18.29 6.08
CA MET A 180 3.81 -18.40 6.10
C MET A 180 4.41 -18.80 4.74
N GLN A 181 3.64 -19.45 3.86
CA GLN A 181 4.10 -19.79 2.50
C GLN A 181 4.15 -18.58 1.56
N ASP A 182 3.40 -17.52 1.87
CA ASP A 182 3.43 -16.26 1.12
C ASP A 182 4.68 -15.42 1.48
N GLN A 183 5.45 -15.82 2.49
CA GLN A 183 6.65 -15.13 2.90
C GLN A 183 7.77 -15.32 1.87
N VAL A 184 8.27 -14.20 1.36
CA VAL A 184 9.39 -14.14 0.42
C VAL A 184 10.44 -13.18 0.93
N ALA A 185 11.70 -13.38 0.52
CA ALA A 185 12.74 -12.42 0.83
C ALA A 185 12.51 -11.11 0.07
N LEU A 186 12.59 -9.97 0.76
CA LEU A 186 12.45 -8.67 0.13
C LEU A 186 13.61 -8.39 -0.84
N GLN A 187 14.83 -8.65 -0.39
CA GLN A 187 16.03 -8.49 -1.21
C GLN A 187 16.10 -9.56 -2.30
N LYS A 188 16.71 -9.20 -3.42
CA LYS A 188 16.94 -10.15 -4.51
C LYS A 188 17.96 -11.19 -4.04
N ILE A 189 17.56 -12.45 -4.06
CA ILE A 189 18.48 -13.55 -3.78
C ILE A 189 19.03 -14.05 -5.11
N GLU A 190 20.35 -14.17 -5.21
CA GLU A 190 20.99 -14.78 -6.37
C GLU A 190 20.52 -16.22 -6.52
N CYS A 191 20.06 -16.55 -7.72
CA CYS A 191 19.74 -17.93 -8.05
C CYS A 191 20.99 -18.80 -7.96
N GLY A 192 20.87 -19.94 -7.27
CA GLY A 192 21.81 -21.04 -7.42
C GLY A 192 21.72 -21.66 -8.83
N PRO A 193 22.27 -22.87 -9.04
CA PRO A 193 22.05 -23.63 -10.28
C PRO A 193 20.57 -23.68 -10.67
N ALA A 194 20.31 -23.71 -11.98
CA ALA A 194 19.10 -23.29 -12.72
C ALA A 194 17.70 -23.64 -12.15
N ASP A 195 17.58 -24.50 -11.15
CA ASP A 195 16.31 -25.02 -10.63
C ASP A 195 16.06 -24.69 -9.14
N SER A 196 16.85 -23.80 -8.53
CA SER A 196 16.76 -23.49 -7.09
C SER A 196 16.85 -21.99 -6.76
N CYS A 197 16.14 -21.15 -7.51
CA CYS A 197 15.95 -19.75 -7.10
C CYS A 197 14.99 -19.71 -5.91
N PRO A 198 15.42 -19.25 -4.71
CA PRO A 198 14.49 -19.01 -3.62
C PRO A 198 13.51 -17.90 -4.00
N ALA A 199 12.28 -17.98 -3.49
CA ALA A 199 11.26 -16.97 -3.75
C ALA A 199 11.71 -15.62 -3.17
N SER A 200 11.75 -14.60 -4.01
CA SER A 200 11.99 -13.22 -3.61
C SER A 200 10.85 -12.33 -4.10
N ALA A 201 10.70 -11.18 -3.46
CA ALA A 201 9.73 -10.17 -3.84
C ALA A 201 9.90 -9.78 -5.33
N SER A 202 8.80 -9.39 -5.98
CA SER A 202 8.86 -8.85 -7.33
C SER A 202 9.61 -7.51 -7.34
N ASP A 203 10.05 -7.09 -8.53
CA ASP A 203 10.68 -5.78 -8.71
C ASP A 203 9.75 -4.65 -8.25
N ASP A 204 8.44 -4.79 -8.50
CA ASP A 204 7.41 -3.83 -8.07
C ASP A 204 7.28 -3.76 -6.55
N THR A 205 7.26 -4.90 -5.86
CA THR A 205 7.20 -4.93 -4.39
C THR A 205 8.44 -4.29 -3.78
N ARG A 206 9.63 -4.58 -4.32
CA ARG A 206 10.87 -3.94 -3.89
C ARG A 206 10.82 -2.43 -4.08
N PHE A 207 10.44 -1.99 -5.28
CA PHE A 207 10.39 -0.57 -5.62
C PHE A 207 9.36 0.18 -4.76
N ALA A 208 8.14 -0.35 -4.62
CA ALA A 208 7.09 0.25 -3.79
C ALA A 208 7.52 0.34 -2.32
N THR A 209 8.22 -0.68 -1.80
CA THR A 209 8.76 -0.66 -0.43
C THR A 209 9.82 0.43 -0.27
N ALA A 210 10.70 0.62 -1.25
CA ALA A 210 11.69 1.70 -1.22
C ALA A 210 11.04 3.09 -1.24
N VAL A 211 9.99 3.29 -2.05
CA VAL A 211 9.22 4.55 -2.08
C VAL A 211 8.57 4.82 -0.72
N ALA A 212 7.95 3.81 -0.12
CA ALA A 212 7.31 3.93 1.18
C ALA A 212 8.32 4.25 2.29
N ALA A 213 9.47 3.57 2.30
CA ALA A 213 10.56 3.84 3.23
C ALA A 213 11.09 5.27 3.11
N PHE A 214 11.29 5.77 1.87
CA PHE A 214 11.69 7.16 1.65
C PHE A 214 10.68 8.15 2.22
N GLY A 215 9.39 7.94 1.95
CA GLY A 215 8.33 8.81 2.48
C GLY A 215 8.26 8.83 4.01
N GLN A 216 8.59 7.72 4.67
CA GLN A 216 8.66 7.67 6.13
C GLN A 216 9.88 8.40 6.70
N ILE A 217 11.04 8.28 6.04
CA ILE A 217 12.26 9.03 6.41
C ILE A 217 12.00 10.53 6.32
N LEU A 218 11.38 11.00 5.23
CA LEU A 218 11.05 12.42 5.05
C LEU A 218 10.06 12.95 6.10
N ARG A 219 9.18 12.10 6.62
CA ARG A 219 8.25 12.43 7.72
C ARG A 219 8.93 12.46 9.09
N GLY A 220 10.18 12.02 9.19
CA GLY A 220 10.91 11.94 10.45
C GLY A 220 10.31 10.93 11.42
N GLU A 221 9.74 9.84 10.93
CA GLU A 221 9.09 8.85 11.79
C GLU A 221 10.10 8.10 12.67
N VAL A 222 9.81 8.06 13.98
CA VAL A 222 10.73 7.62 15.05
C VAL A 222 11.08 6.12 14.96
N ASN A 223 10.28 5.32 14.25
CA ASN A 223 10.39 3.86 14.23
C ASN A 223 11.33 3.31 13.15
N ILE A 224 11.94 4.17 12.33
CA ILE A 224 12.91 3.78 11.29
C ILE A 224 14.32 4.15 11.76
N VAL A 225 14.73 3.62 12.91
CA VAL A 225 15.99 4.04 13.56
C VAL A 225 17.23 3.60 12.76
N ASP A 226 17.12 2.49 12.02
CA ASP A 226 18.27 1.86 11.37
C ASP A 226 18.24 1.85 9.83
N TYR A 227 17.14 2.25 9.18
CA TYR A 227 17.02 2.24 7.72
C TYR A 227 17.38 3.61 7.13
N LYS A 228 18.41 3.66 6.29
CA LYS A 228 18.98 4.91 5.77
C LYS A 228 18.60 5.16 4.31
N LEU A 229 18.85 6.37 3.84
CA LEU A 229 18.69 6.71 2.41
C LEU A 229 19.53 5.80 1.50
N ASP A 230 20.66 5.25 1.98
CA ASP A 230 21.43 4.27 1.22
C ASP A 230 20.70 2.94 1.03
N ASP A 231 19.99 2.47 2.07
CA ASP A 231 19.20 1.24 1.98
C ASP A 231 18.00 1.42 1.04
N VAL A 232 17.37 2.60 1.07
CA VAL A 232 16.34 3.01 0.11
C VAL A 232 16.87 2.97 -1.32
N ILE A 233 18.04 3.57 -1.57
CA ILE A 233 18.65 3.61 -2.91
C ILE A 233 18.95 2.18 -3.38
N ALA A 234 19.56 1.35 -2.54
CA ALA A 234 19.88 -0.04 -2.88
C ALA A 234 18.62 -0.84 -3.23
N LEU A 235 17.57 -0.75 -2.39
CA LEU A 235 16.32 -1.47 -2.63
C LEU A 235 15.60 -0.97 -3.90
N ALA A 236 15.59 0.34 -4.14
CA ALA A 236 15.00 0.93 -5.34
C ALA A 236 15.75 0.53 -6.61
N GLN A 237 17.09 0.41 -6.55
CA GLN A 237 17.90 -0.08 -7.67
C GLN A 237 17.60 -1.55 -7.97
N ASP A 238 17.51 -2.39 -6.95
CA ASP A 238 17.16 -3.81 -7.09
C ASP A 238 15.73 -4.00 -7.63
N GLY A 239 14.81 -3.11 -7.26
CA GLY A 239 13.43 -3.08 -7.75
C GLY A 239 13.21 -2.29 -9.04
N LYS A 240 14.26 -1.74 -9.67
CA LYS A 240 14.09 -0.84 -10.81
C LYS A 240 13.42 -1.52 -12.00
N GLY A 241 13.72 -2.80 -12.25
CA GLY A 241 13.13 -3.56 -13.35
C GLY A 241 13.24 -2.86 -14.72
N ALA A 242 12.28 -3.15 -15.59
CA ALA A 242 12.06 -2.41 -16.84
C ALA A 242 11.54 -1.00 -16.52
N ASP A 243 12.17 0.00 -17.12
CA ASP A 243 11.90 1.41 -16.84
C ASP A 243 11.96 2.20 -18.15
N GLU A 244 11.05 1.87 -19.07
CA GLU A 244 11.03 2.39 -20.44
C GLU A 244 10.98 3.93 -20.49
N PHE A 245 10.32 4.53 -19.51
CA PHE A 245 10.11 5.98 -19.43
C PHE A 245 10.97 6.67 -18.36
N GLY A 246 11.77 5.92 -17.61
CA GLY A 246 12.74 6.48 -16.67
C GLY A 246 12.19 6.93 -15.31
N TYR A 247 10.91 6.68 -15.00
CA TYR A 247 10.29 7.13 -13.73
C TYR A 247 10.96 6.51 -12.50
N ARG A 248 11.35 5.23 -12.58
CA ARG A 248 12.01 4.56 -11.45
C ARG A 248 13.44 5.07 -11.26
N ALA A 249 14.14 5.34 -12.36
CA ALA A 249 15.45 5.99 -12.34
C ALA A 249 15.39 7.42 -11.78
N GLU A 250 14.34 8.18 -12.12
CA GLU A 250 14.11 9.53 -11.61
C GLU A 250 13.92 9.52 -10.08
N PHE A 251 13.09 8.61 -9.56
CA PHE A 251 12.95 8.42 -8.11
C PHE A 251 14.29 8.11 -7.43
N ILE A 252 15.08 7.18 -7.98
CA ILE A 252 16.40 6.85 -7.42
C ILE A 252 17.32 8.08 -7.37
N ASN A 253 17.27 8.93 -8.40
CA ASN A 253 18.04 10.17 -8.43
C ASN A 253 17.53 11.20 -7.43
N LEU A 254 16.21 11.28 -7.21
CA LEU A 254 15.61 12.14 -6.19
C LEU A 254 16.11 11.75 -4.78
N VAL A 255 16.13 10.46 -4.46
CA VAL A 255 16.63 9.98 -3.15
C VAL A 255 18.13 10.29 -2.98
N ARG A 256 18.93 10.12 -4.04
CA ARG A 256 20.36 10.51 -4.02
C ARG A 256 20.56 12.00 -3.79
N LEU A 257 19.71 12.83 -4.40
CA LEU A 257 19.75 14.26 -4.22
C LEU A 257 19.39 14.64 -2.78
N ALA A 258 18.35 14.04 -2.21
CA ALA A 258 17.98 14.21 -0.80
C ALA A 258 19.14 13.85 0.14
N LYS A 259 19.81 12.70 -0.11
CA LYS A 259 21.01 12.29 0.63
C LYS A 259 22.14 13.32 0.53
N ALA A 260 22.35 13.92 -0.63
CA ALA A 260 23.38 14.95 -0.80
C ALA A 260 23.08 16.22 0.02
N PHE A 261 21.81 16.50 0.28
CA PHE A 261 21.38 17.63 1.11
C PHE A 261 21.44 17.35 2.61
N GLU A 262 21.22 16.11 3.07
CA GLU A 262 21.41 15.74 4.49
C GLU A 262 22.87 15.87 4.96
N ASN A 263 23.84 15.72 4.05
CA ASN A 263 25.27 15.81 4.36
C ASN A 263 25.83 17.25 4.33
N ARG A 264 24.97 18.27 4.32
CA ARG A 264 25.33 19.70 4.38
C ARG A 264 24.87 20.31 5.70
#